data_AF-A0A1C5MS47-F1
#
_entry.id   AF-A0A1C5MS47-F1
#
_cell.length_a   1.000
_cell.length_b   1.000
_cell.length_c   1.000
_cell.angle_alpha   90.00
_cell.angle_beta   90.00
_cell.angle_gamma   90.00
#
_symmetry.space_group_name_H-M   'P 1'
#
loop_
_entity.id
_entity.type
_entity.pdbx_description
1 polymer ?
#
loop_
_entity_poly.entity_id
_entity_poly.type
_entity_poly.pdbx_seq_one_letter_code
_entity_poly.pdbx_strand_id
1 'polypeptide(L)' 'MDNGWFMFDAYTKGGYRERYAMDHGRPEIKIYGDHKVVRFWYDRKDDYQDANGATWDTVTKQWIG' A
#
# COMPACT_ATOMS: atom_id res chain seq x y z
N MET A 1 10.48 12.60 -8.62
CA MET A 1 10.29 12.00 -7.29
C MET A 1 10.39 10.50 -7.48
N ASP A 2 11.42 9.88 -6.90
CA ASP A 2 11.73 8.45 -7.05
C ASP A 2 10.68 7.59 -6.34
N ASN A 3 9.54 7.38 -7.00
CA ASN A 3 8.47 6.54 -6.48
C ASN A 3 8.82 5.04 -6.54
N GLY A 4 9.87 4.65 -7.30
CA GLY A 4 10.21 3.25 -7.55
C GLY A 4 10.80 2.51 -6.35
N TRP A 5 11.65 3.16 -5.55
CA TRP A 5 12.34 2.51 -4.44
C TRP A 5 11.43 2.21 -3.25
N PHE A 6 10.45 3.08 -2.96
CA PHE A 6 9.50 2.85 -1.87
C PHE A 6 8.60 1.64 -2.13
N MET A 7 8.23 1.41 -3.39
CA MET A 7 7.39 0.26 -3.77
C MET A 7 8.15 -1.06 -3.67
N PHE A 8 9.47 -1.08 -3.94
CA PHE A 8 10.26 -2.30 -3.77
C PHE A 8 10.31 -2.76 -2.30
N ASP A 9 10.53 -1.83 -1.36
CA ASP A 9 10.57 -2.17 0.07
C ASP A 9 9.18 -2.61 0.59
N ALA A 10 8.11 -1.92 0.17
CA ALA A 10 6.74 -2.30 0.50
C ALA A 10 6.40 -3.71 -0.01
N TYR A 11 6.74 -4.03 -1.25
CA TYR A 11 6.45 -5.32 -1.88
C TYR A 11 7.23 -6.48 -1.21
N THR A 12 8.51 -6.25 -0.90
CA THR A 12 9.36 -7.26 -0.24
C THR A 12 8.89 -7.57 1.19
N LYS A 13 8.47 -6.56 1.95
CA LYS A 13 7.95 -6.71 3.32
C LYS A 13 6.48 -7.10 3.39
N GLY A 14 5.73 -6.97 2.30
CA GLY A 14 4.33 -7.35 2.22
C GLY A 14 4.14 -8.87 2.19
N GLY A 15 3.09 -9.34 2.85
CA GLY A 15 2.54 -10.67 2.66
C GLY A 15 1.65 -10.76 1.43
N TYR A 16 0.87 -11.84 1.31
CA TYR A 16 -0.02 -12.05 0.16
C TYR A 16 -1.00 -10.89 -0.02
N ARG A 17 -1.63 -10.45 1.08
CA ARG A 17 -2.59 -9.35 1.11
C ARG A 17 -1.97 -8.07 0.56
N GLU A 18 -0.83 -7.66 1.10
CA GLU A 18 -0.19 -6.41 0.74
C GLU A 18 0.30 -6.41 -0.71
N ARG A 19 0.89 -7.51 -1.17
CA ARG A 19 1.35 -7.64 -2.57
C ARG A 19 0.17 -7.61 -3.53
N TYR A 20 -0.92 -8.30 -3.20
CA TYR A 20 -2.14 -8.23 -4.00
C TYR A 20 -2.67 -6.79 -4.12
N ALA A 21 -2.67 -6.03 -3.01
CA ALA A 21 -3.05 -4.63 -3.04
C ALA A 21 -2.12 -3.77 -3.92
N MET A 22 -0.82 -4.07 -3.97
CA MET A 22 0.12 -3.35 -4.84
C MET A 22 -0.06 -3.68 -6.32
N ASP A 23 -0.39 -4.92 -6.65
CA ASP A 23 -0.54 -5.40 -8.02
C ASP A 23 -1.90 -5.00 -8.64
N HIS A 24 -2.96 -5.01 -7.84
CA HIS A 24 -4.33 -4.80 -8.31
C HIS A 24 -4.93 -3.46 -7.86
N GLY A 25 -4.39 -2.87 -6.79
CA GLY A 25 -4.86 -1.62 -6.22
C GLY A 25 -4.33 -0.39 -6.93
N ARG A 26 -5.13 0.66 -6.90
CA ARG A 26 -4.74 2.02 -7.25
C ARG A 26 -4.12 2.67 -6.02
N PRO A 27 -2.87 3.15 -6.10
CA PRO A 27 -2.23 3.85 -4.99
C PRO A 27 -2.83 5.25 -4.81
N GLU A 28 -3.09 5.62 -3.56
CA GLU A 28 -3.48 6.95 -3.12
C GLU A 28 -2.49 7.41 -2.04
N ILE A 29 -1.79 8.52 -2.28
CA ILE A 29 -0.86 9.09 -1.29
C ILE A 29 -1.65 9.95 -0.31
N LYS A 30 -1.48 9.71 0.99
CA LYS A 30 -2.03 10.56 2.06
C LYS A 30 -0.92 11.04 2.98
N ILE A 31 -1.15 12.19 3.58
CA ILE A 31 -0.27 12.76 4.60
C ILE A 31 -1.09 12.84 5.89
N TYR A 32 -0.60 12.16 6.92
CA TYR A 32 -1.19 12.15 8.27
C TYR A 32 -0.14 12.68 9.25
N GLY A 33 -0.23 13.97 9.59
CA GLY A 33 0.83 14.66 10.33
C GLY A 33 2.14 14.59 9.55
N ASP A 34 3.18 14.04 10.19
CA ASP A 34 4.51 13.89 9.60
C ASP A 34 4.68 12.58 8.79
N HIS A 35 3.64 11.74 8.74
CA HIS A 35 3.68 10.47 8.05
C HIS A 35 3.08 10.57 6.65
N LYS A 36 3.91 10.30 5.64
CA LYS A 36 3.46 10.07 4.27
C LYS A 36 3.14 8.58 4.11
N VAL A 37 1.90 8.27 3.77
CA VAL A 37 1.43 6.90 3.56
C VAL A 37 0.91 6.70 2.13
N VAL A 38 1.00 5.46 1.64
CA VAL A 38 0.42 5.03 0.37
C VAL A 38 -0.66 4.00 0.68
N ARG A 39 -1.91 4.32 0.38
CA ARG A 39 -3.05 3.42 0.55
C ARG A 39 -3.47 2.87 -0.80
N PHE A 40 -3.68 1.57 -0.87
CA PHE A 40 -4.07 0.89 -2.11
C PHE A 40 -5.56 0.56 -2.08
N TRP A 41 -6.26 0.91 -3.15
CA TRP A 41 -7.70 0.68 -3.27
C TRP A 41 -8.06 0.03 -4.58
N TYR A 42 -9.04 -0.86 -4.56
CA TYR A 42 -9.60 -1.45 -5.76
C TYR A 42 -11.11 -1.58 -5.63
N ASP A 43 -11.76 -1.97 -6.74
CA ASP A 43 -13.21 -2.06 -6.82
C ASP A 43 -13.75 -2.99 -5.73
N ARG A 44 -14.86 -2.61 -5.11
CA ARG A 44 -15.55 -3.45 -4.11
C ARG A 44 -16.10 -4.76 -4.68
N LYS A 45 -16.22 -4.83 -6.01
CA LYS A 45 -16.63 -6.03 -6.75
C LYS A 45 -15.50 -7.03 -6.97
N ASP A 46 -14.26 -6.68 -6.63
CA ASP A 46 -13.15 -7.62 -6.69
C ASP A 46 -13.36 -8.73 -5.66
N ASP A 47 -13.05 -9.97 -6.02
CA ASP A 47 -13.38 -11.16 -5.21
C ASP A 47 -12.59 -11.19 -3.90
N TYR A 48 -11.40 -10.59 -3.88
CA TYR A 48 -10.55 -10.55 -2.70
C TYR A 48 -10.53 -9.15 -2.09
N GLN A 49 -11.42 -8.85 -1.14
CA GLN A 49 -11.52 -7.51 -0.51
C GLN A 49 -10.61 -7.29 0.70
N ASP A 50 -9.98 -8.34 1.25
CA ASP A 50 -9.16 -8.21 2.46
C ASP A 50 -7.97 -7.28 2.25
N ALA A 51 -7.44 -7.20 1.03
CA ALA A 51 -6.34 -6.31 0.68
C ALA A 51 -6.78 -4.84 0.48
N ASN A 52 -8.08 -4.55 0.50
CA ASN A 52 -8.60 -3.24 0.12
C ASN A 52 -8.31 -2.23 1.24
N GLY A 53 -7.60 -1.16 0.88
CA GLY A 53 -7.13 -0.18 1.83
C GLY A 53 -5.85 -0.57 2.56
N ALA A 54 -5.12 -1.62 2.15
CA ALA A 54 -3.77 -1.88 2.64
C ALA A 54 -2.93 -0.60 2.53
N THR A 55 -2.27 -0.23 3.62
CA THR A 55 -1.60 1.08 3.72
C THR A 55 -0.15 0.88 4.12
N TRP A 56 0.75 1.43 3.31
CA TRP A 56 2.19 1.44 3.54
C TRP A 56 2.61 2.81 4.09
N ASP A 57 3.25 2.84 5.25
CA ASP A 57 3.88 4.04 5.77
C ASP A 57 5.29 4.18 5.19
N THR A 58 5.52 5.23 4.41
CA THR A 58 6.80 5.46 3.73
C THR A 58 7.89 5.97 4.66
N VAL A 59 7.53 6.49 5.83
CA VAL A 59 8.46 7.04 6.84
C VAL A 59 8.98 5.90 7.71
N THR A 60 8.08 5.11 8.30
CA THR A 60 8.46 3.98 9.17
C THR A 60 8.80 2.72 8.39
N LYS A 61 8.47 2.68 7.09
CA LYS A 61 8.67 1.54 6.19
C LYS A 61 8.00 0.26 6.72
N GLN A 62 6.73 0.39 7.09
CA GLN A 62 5.89 -0.68 7.62
C GLN A 62 4.49 -0.65 7.02
N TRP A 63 3.89 -1.84 6.94
CA TRP A 63 2.47 -1.98 6.61
C TRP A 63 1.62 -1.70 7.85
N ILE A 64 0.57 -0.91 7.66
CA ILE A 64 -0.41 -0.58 8.69
C ILE A 64 -1.55 -1.60 8.59
N GLY A 65 -1.73 -2.38 9.66
CA GLY A 65 -2.79 -3.38 9.82
C GLY A 65 -4.02 -2.84 10.52
#